data_AF-A0A7V5HI76-F1
#
_entry.id   AF-A0A7V5HI76-F1
#
_cell.length_a   1.000
_cell.length_b   1.000
_cell.length_c   1.000
_cell.angle_alpha   90.00
_cell.angle_beta   90.00
_cell.angle_gamma   90.00
#
_symmetry.space_group_name_H-M   'P 1'
#
loop_
_entity.id
_entity.type
_entity.pdbx_description
1 polymer ?
#
loop_
_entity_poly.entity_id
_entity_poly.type
_entity_poly.pdbx_seq_one_letter_code
_entity_poly.pdbx_strand_id
1 'polypeptide(L)'
;KKILNGDAETLNQYADELARDYLSPKNESQKLSTSQIRNVLDEIQRMKEYDSIKLQLLRPKLAYAAGRHKGKVKDFRDLIEILLKHTNQHNFPYFKYFIEAIVAYHRFHGGK
;
A
#
# COMPACT_ATOMS: atom_id res chain seq x y z
N LYS A 1 -1.93 -15.15 4.13
CA LYS A 1 -1.34 -15.66 5.39
C LYS A 1 0.18 -15.40 5.55
N LYS A 2 0.91 -14.87 4.55
CA LYS A 2 2.38 -14.66 4.64
C LYS A 2 2.84 -13.31 5.23
N ILE A 3 2.00 -12.27 5.26
CA ILE A 3 2.44 -10.88 5.44
C ILE A 3 2.64 -10.47 6.92
N LEU A 4 2.28 -11.31 7.90
CA LEU A 4 2.21 -10.89 9.31
C LEU A 4 3.20 -11.60 10.24
N ASN A 5 4.03 -12.50 9.71
CA ASN A 5 4.95 -13.35 10.51
C ASN A 5 6.44 -13.02 10.34
N GLY A 6 6.80 -11.84 9.82
CA GLY A 6 8.08 -11.21 10.19
C GLY A 6 9.36 -11.69 9.51
N ASP A 7 9.31 -12.40 8.39
CA ASP A 7 10.51 -12.48 7.55
C ASP A 7 10.65 -11.19 6.74
N ALA A 8 11.53 -10.31 7.22
CA ALA A 8 11.82 -9.02 6.60
C ALA A 8 12.28 -9.18 5.14
N GLU A 9 12.96 -10.28 4.81
CA GLU A 9 13.38 -10.58 3.45
C GLU A 9 12.18 -10.86 2.55
N THR A 10 11.29 -11.77 2.97
CA THR A 10 10.05 -12.07 2.24
C THR A 10 9.18 -10.82 2.05
N LEU A 11 9.06 -9.96 3.07
CA LEU A 11 8.27 -8.72 2.95
C LEU A 11 8.87 -7.75 1.94
N ASN A 12 10.19 -7.59 1.94
CA ASN A 12 10.89 -6.72 0.98
C ASN A 12 10.75 -7.26 -0.45
N GLN A 13 10.98 -8.56 -0.66
CA GLN A 13 10.80 -9.20 -1.98
C GLN A 13 9.37 -9.03 -2.48
N TYR A 14 8.38 -9.25 -1.62
CA TYR A 14 6.98 -9.10 -2.00
C TYR A 14 6.62 -7.63 -2.30
N ALA A 15 7.17 -6.67 -1.56
CA ALA A 15 6.98 -5.24 -1.85
C ALA A 15 7.55 -4.86 -3.23
N ASP A 16 8.72 -5.40 -3.58
CA ASP A 16 9.38 -5.21 -4.87
C ASP A 16 8.57 -5.82 -6.03
N GLU A 17 8.06 -7.04 -5.85
CA GLU A 17 7.15 -7.70 -6.81
C GLU A 17 5.88 -6.87 -7.07
N LEU A 18 5.22 -6.42 -6.01
CA LEU A 18 4.02 -5.58 -6.11
C LEU A 18 4.33 -4.25 -6.82
N ALA A 19 5.45 -3.61 -6.49
CA ALA A 19 5.87 -2.37 -7.12
C ALA A 19 6.04 -2.52 -8.64
N ARG A 20 6.62 -3.64 -9.10
CA ARG A 20 6.71 -3.96 -10.53
C ARG A 20 5.34 -4.23 -11.14
N ASP A 21 4.52 -5.05 -10.49
CA ASP A 21 3.17 -5.38 -10.98
C ASP A 21 2.30 -4.12 -11.17
N TYR A 22 2.39 -3.15 -10.26
CA TYR A 22 1.67 -1.89 -10.35
C TYR A 22 2.08 -1.00 -11.53
N LEU A 23 3.27 -1.24 -12.09
CA LEU A 23 3.78 -0.54 -13.28
C LEU A 23 3.41 -1.22 -14.60
N SER A 24 2.88 -2.44 -14.57
CA SER A 24 2.57 -3.27 -15.74
C SER A 24 1.07 -3.61 -15.87
N PRO A 25 0.16 -2.61 -15.90
CA PRO A 25 -1.25 -2.85 -16.21
C PRO A 25 -1.45 -3.25 -17.68
N LYS A 26 -2.64 -3.78 -18.01
CA LYS A 26 -3.05 -4.00 -19.41
C LYS A 26 -3.22 -2.70 -20.22
N ASN A 27 -3.51 -1.60 -19.54
CA ASN A 27 -3.68 -0.27 -20.13
C ASN A 27 -2.86 0.75 -19.33
N GLU A 28 -2.12 1.64 -19.97
CA GLU A 28 -1.33 2.67 -19.26
C GLU A 28 -2.17 3.55 -18.32
N SER A 29 -3.43 3.84 -18.69
CA SER A 29 -4.37 4.59 -17.83
C SER A 29 -4.77 3.88 -16.54
N GLN A 30 -4.44 2.59 -16.41
CA GLN A 30 -4.69 1.74 -15.25
C GLN A 30 -3.45 1.57 -14.36
N LYS A 31 -2.35 2.26 -14.70
CA LYS A 31 -1.11 2.25 -13.93
C LYS A 31 -1.31 2.98 -12.61
N LEU A 32 -0.68 2.48 -11.57
CA LEU A 32 -0.64 3.18 -10.30
C LEU A 32 0.40 4.30 -10.40
N SER A 33 0.01 5.54 -10.18
CA SER A 33 0.98 6.63 -10.09
C SER A 33 1.60 6.66 -8.69
N THR A 34 2.82 7.17 -8.57
CA THR A 34 3.44 7.31 -7.26
C THR A 34 2.68 8.28 -6.37
N SER A 35 2.07 9.33 -6.94
CA SER A 35 1.23 10.26 -6.17
C SER A 35 0.04 9.57 -5.52
N GLN A 36 -0.58 8.59 -6.20
CA GLN A 36 -1.68 7.82 -5.63
C GLN A 36 -1.24 6.97 -4.44
N ILE A 37 -0.08 6.31 -4.54
CA ILE A 37 0.47 5.51 -3.42
C ILE A 37 0.89 6.42 -2.26
N ARG A 38 1.58 7.53 -2.58
CA ARG A 38 2.11 8.47 -1.58
C ARG A 38 1.00 9.13 -0.77
N ASN A 39 -0.12 9.51 -1.40
CA ASN A 39 -1.24 10.12 -0.68
C ASN A 39 -1.78 9.19 0.42
N VAL A 40 -1.82 7.88 0.19
CA VAL A 40 -2.23 6.90 1.20
C VAL A 40 -1.14 6.71 2.25
N LEU A 41 0.12 6.57 1.81
CA LEU A 41 1.26 6.40 2.70
C LEU A 41 1.41 7.58 3.67
N ASP A 42 1.28 8.82 3.20
CA ASP A 42 1.45 10.02 4.00
C ASP A 42 0.48 10.06 5.19
N GLU A 43 -0.76 9.61 5.00
CA GLU A 43 -1.75 9.54 6.08
C GLU A 43 -1.39 8.49 7.12
N ILE A 44 -0.89 7.34 6.69
CA ILE A 44 -0.43 6.25 7.56
C ILE A 44 0.85 6.65 8.30
N GLN A 45 1.78 7.33 7.62
CA GLN A 45 3.05 7.75 8.19
C GLN A 45 2.89 8.85 9.25
N ARG A 46 1.90 9.73 9.10
CA ARG A 46 1.54 10.74 10.11
C ARG A 46 1.08 10.13 11.44
N MET A 47 0.63 8.87 11.44
CA MET A 47 0.30 8.17 12.67
C MET A 47 1.59 7.71 13.34
N LYS A 48 1.90 8.31 14.51
CA LYS A 48 3.06 7.93 15.32
C LYS A 48 2.89 6.55 15.96
N GLU A 49 1.66 6.24 16.34
CA GLU A 49 1.27 5.00 17.00
C GLU A 49 0.03 4.42 16.32
N TYR A 50 -0.29 3.17 16.65
CA TYR A 50 -1.50 2.51 16.16
C TYR A 50 -2.75 3.27 16.62
N ASP A 51 -3.59 3.62 15.66
CA ASP A 51 -4.85 4.32 15.89
C ASP A 51 -5.95 3.67 15.05
N SER A 52 -6.75 2.81 15.68
CA SER A 52 -7.78 2.02 15.00
C SER A 52 -8.84 2.91 14.33
N ILE A 53 -9.17 4.06 14.92
CA ILE A 53 -10.14 5.01 14.36
C ILE A 53 -9.57 5.66 13.11
N LYS A 54 -8.33 6.17 13.15
CA LYS A 54 -7.72 6.77 11.97
C LYS A 54 -7.53 5.76 10.84
N LEU A 55 -7.15 4.53 11.16
CA LEU A 55 -7.07 3.44 10.18
C LEU A 55 -8.45 3.13 9.56
N GLN A 56 -9.53 3.18 10.34
CA GLN A 56 -10.90 3.04 9.83
C GLN A 56 -11.26 4.15 8.83
N LEU A 57 -10.84 5.39 9.12
CA LEU A 57 -11.11 6.57 8.29
C LEU A 57 -10.32 6.61 6.97
N LEU A 58 -9.34 5.72 6.78
CA LEU A 58 -8.66 5.56 5.48
C LEU A 58 -9.55 4.87 4.44
N ARG A 59 -10.49 4.00 4.87
CA ARG A 59 -11.28 3.16 3.96
C ARG A 59 -12.13 3.96 2.96
N PRO A 60 -12.85 5.04 3.34
CA PRO A 60 -13.59 5.85 2.38
C PRO A 60 -12.70 6.51 1.33
N LYS A 61 -11.50 6.98 1.71
CA LYS A 61 -10.54 7.59 0.78
C LYS A 61 -10.01 6.58 -0.22
N LEU A 62 -9.67 5.39 0.25
CA LEU A 62 -9.26 4.26 -0.59
C LEU A 62 -10.37 3.84 -1.56
N ALA A 63 -11.61 3.76 -1.09
CA ALA A 63 -12.77 3.44 -1.93
C ALA A 63 -12.99 4.50 -3.01
N TYR A 64 -12.89 5.79 -2.66
CA TYR A 64 -13.00 6.88 -3.62
C TYR A 64 -11.90 6.82 -4.68
N ALA A 65 -10.64 6.62 -4.28
CA ALA A 65 -9.51 6.51 -5.19
C ALA A 65 -9.68 5.36 -6.20
N ALA A 66 -10.11 4.18 -5.72
CA ALA A 66 -10.36 3.01 -6.57
C ALA A 66 -11.61 3.17 -7.47
N GLY A 67 -12.63 3.92 -7.04
CA GLY A 67 -13.79 4.25 -7.87
C GLY A 67 -13.45 5.23 -8.99
N ARG A 68 -12.58 6.21 -8.69
CA ARG A 68 -12.11 7.21 -9.65
C ARG A 68 -11.09 6.66 -10.64
N HIS A 69 -10.20 5.80 -10.18
CA HIS A 69 -9.11 5.24 -10.96
C HIS A 69 -9.22 3.71 -10.99
N LYS A 70 -9.50 3.15 -12.17
CA LYS A 70 -9.60 1.70 -12.37
C LYS A 70 -8.21 1.06 -12.45
N GLY A 71 -8.12 -0.27 -12.39
CA GLY A 71 -6.87 -1.01 -12.59
C GLY A 71 -6.05 -1.15 -11.30
N LYS A 72 -4.74 -0.90 -11.37
CA LYS A 72 -3.79 -1.17 -10.27
C LYS A 72 -4.07 -0.37 -9.00
N VAL A 73 -4.82 0.73 -9.10
CA VAL A 73 -5.33 1.46 -7.92
C VAL A 73 -6.30 0.62 -7.11
N LYS A 74 -7.15 -0.18 -7.75
CA LYS A 74 -8.05 -1.10 -7.07
C LYS A 74 -7.25 -2.23 -6.39
N ASP A 75 -6.28 -2.80 -7.10
CA ASP A 75 -5.44 -3.88 -6.56
C ASP A 75 -4.67 -3.40 -5.31
N PHE A 76 -4.08 -2.20 -5.39
CA PHE A 76 -3.44 -1.55 -4.24
C PHE A 76 -4.43 -1.33 -3.09
N ARG A 77 -5.63 -0.81 -3.37
CA ARG A 77 -6.67 -0.63 -2.34
C ARG A 77 -7.03 -1.96 -1.67
N ASP A 78 -7.21 -3.01 -2.45
CA ASP A 78 -7.62 -4.32 -1.93
C ASP A 78 -6.52 -4.94 -1.06
N LEU A 79 -5.25 -4.75 -1.44
CA LEU A 79 -4.10 -5.06 -0.58
C LEU A 79 -4.17 -4.28 0.74
N ILE A 80 -4.29 -2.95 0.69
CA ILE A 80 -4.34 -2.13 1.91
C ILE A 80 -5.51 -2.54 2.81
N GLU A 81 -6.69 -2.82 2.25
CA GLU A 81 -7.85 -3.31 3.02
C GLU A 81 -7.55 -4.61 3.76
N ILE A 82 -6.85 -5.55 3.11
CA ILE A 82 -6.42 -6.80 3.76
C ILE A 82 -5.45 -6.50 4.89
N LEU A 83 -4.47 -5.63 4.67
CA LEU A 83 -3.50 -5.26 5.71
C LEU A 83 -4.21 -4.61 6.91
N LEU A 84 -5.07 -3.62 6.67
CA LEU A 84 -5.81 -2.90 7.72
C LEU A 84 -6.62 -3.85 8.62
N LYS A 85 -7.16 -4.96 8.09
CA LYS A 85 -7.90 -5.96 8.88
C LYS A 85 -7.03 -6.74 9.86
N HIS A 86 -5.73 -6.84 9.59
CA HIS A 86 -4.80 -7.61 10.39
C HIS A 86 -3.80 -6.73 11.17
N THR A 87 -3.78 -5.43 10.88
CA THR A 87 -2.96 -4.46 11.57
C THR A 87 -3.48 -4.22 12.99
N ASN A 88 -2.58 -4.32 13.97
CA ASN A 88 -2.80 -4.06 15.39
C ASN A 88 -1.60 -3.28 15.95
N GLN A 89 -1.61 -2.97 17.23
CA GLN A 89 -0.57 -2.19 17.89
C GLN A 89 0.83 -2.82 17.76
N HIS A 90 0.94 -4.15 17.76
CA HIS A 90 2.23 -4.85 17.71
C HIS A 90 2.86 -4.85 16.32
N ASN A 91 2.04 -4.93 15.26
CA ASN A 91 2.54 -5.05 13.90
C ASN A 91 2.41 -3.74 13.08
N PHE A 92 1.89 -2.67 13.68
CA PHE A 92 1.75 -1.38 13.03
C PHE A 92 3.06 -0.83 12.42
N PRO A 93 4.22 -0.93 13.10
CA PRO A 93 5.48 -0.52 12.48
C PRO A 93 5.82 -1.31 11.21
N TYR A 94 5.63 -2.63 11.22
CA TYR A 94 5.87 -3.47 10.03
C TYR A 94 4.92 -3.15 8.88
N PHE A 95 3.65 -2.83 9.20
CA PHE A 95 2.69 -2.33 8.21
C PHE A 95 3.18 -1.04 7.55
N LYS A 96 3.71 -0.08 8.33
CA LYS A 96 4.28 1.16 7.80
C LYS A 96 5.47 0.89 6.89
N TYR A 97 6.42 0.07 7.35
CA TYR A 97 7.61 -0.29 6.55
C TYR A 97 7.25 -0.99 5.25
N PHE A 98 6.26 -1.87 5.26
CA PHE A 98 5.84 -2.57 4.05
C PHE A 98 5.27 -1.63 2.99
N ILE A 99 4.41 -0.67 3.36
CA ILE A 99 3.87 0.30 2.39
C ILE A 99 4.97 1.25 1.91
N GLU A 100 5.88 1.64 2.79
CA GLU A 100 7.03 2.46 2.42
C GLU A 100 7.94 1.76 1.41
N ALA A 101 8.21 0.46 1.60
CA ALA A 101 8.95 -0.35 0.65
C ALA A 101 8.28 -0.41 -0.73
N ILE A 102 6.95 -0.57 -0.78
CA ILE A 102 6.19 -0.53 -2.06
C ILE A 102 6.44 0.80 -2.77
N VAL A 103 6.35 1.94 -2.07
CA VAL A 103 6.58 3.27 -2.67
C VAL A 103 8.03 3.43 -3.16
N ALA A 104 9.00 2.98 -2.36
CA ALA A 104 10.41 3.05 -2.69
C ALA A 104 10.74 2.24 -3.95
N TYR A 105 10.31 0.97 -4.00
CA TYR A 105 10.51 0.12 -5.18
C TYR A 105 9.72 0.62 -6.39
N HIS A 106 8.52 1.14 -6.19
CA HIS A 106 7.74 1.71 -7.30
C HIS A 106 8.47 2.89 -7.95
N ARG A 107 9.08 3.76 -7.13
CA ARG A 107 9.96 4.83 -7.63
C ARG A 107 11.21 4.28 -8.31
N PHE A 108 11.86 3.31 -7.70
CA PHE A 108 13.07 2.67 -8.22
C PHE A 108 12.86 2.09 -9.63
N HIS A 109 11.71 1.45 -9.87
CA HIS A 109 11.34 0.89 -11.19
C HIS A 109 10.78 1.91 -12.19
N GLY A 110 10.88 3.22 -11.90
CA GLY A 110 10.50 4.28 -12.83
C GLY A 110 9.05 4.76 -12.73
N GLY A 111 8.37 4.45 -11.63
CA GLY A 111 7.06 5.02 -11.31
C GLY A 111 7.09 6.54 -11.18
N LYS A 112 6.10 7.21 -11.76
CA LYS A 112 5.99 8.69 -11.77
C LYS A 112 4.95 9.18 -10.78
#